data_AF-A0A8J5PS46-F1
#
_entry.id   AF-A0A8J5PS46-F1
#
_cell.length_a   1.000
_cell.length_b   1.000
_cell.length_c   1.000
_cell.angle_alpha   90.00
_cell.angle_beta   90.00
_cell.angle_gamma   90.00
#
_symmetry.space_group_name_H-M   'P 1'
#
loop_
_entity.id
_entity.type
_entity.pdbx_description
1 polymer ?
#
loop_
_entity_poly.entity_id
_entity_poly.type
_entity_poly.pdbx_seq_one_letter_code
_entity_poly.pdbx_strand_id
1 'polypeptide(L)'
;MKRNLDSFLKEHYSLTSNSVTTPIAPSPKVKVPGPPAKVPKSNMVTTTIQLTSKEQQLRHLLLDVAKDIDESGKAPEPIVLRWAGGWVRDKLLNIQSHDIDVAINAMTGVPFAQAMCDYCERPEAMSKHNIGPADIGSLHNVARNPEKSKHLETAMVKMFGLDLDFVNLRKETYTEDSRNPQMEFGTAEEDARRRDATVNALFYNLHDDRVEDFTGDLQIWKQK
;
A
#
# COMPACT_ATOMS: atom_id res chain seq x y z
N MET A 1 -30.75 -29.76 -12.08
CA MET A 1 -29.84 -30.90 -12.36
C MET A 1 -28.41 -30.44 -12.11
N LYS A 2 -27.82 -30.86 -10.97
CA LYS A 2 -26.42 -30.57 -10.61
C LYS A 2 -25.52 -31.46 -11.48
N ARG A 3 -24.64 -30.88 -12.30
CA ARG A 3 -23.55 -31.62 -12.94
C ARG A 3 -22.43 -31.80 -11.92
N ASN A 4 -21.98 -33.03 -11.78
CA ASN A 4 -21.03 -33.50 -10.79
C ASN A 4 -19.60 -33.09 -11.18
N LEU A 5 -18.90 -32.41 -10.27
CA LEU A 5 -17.54 -31.87 -10.43
C LEU A 5 -16.48 -32.99 -10.50
N ASP A 6 -16.82 -34.23 -10.11
CA ASP A 6 -15.92 -35.38 -10.09
C ASP A 6 -15.59 -35.96 -11.48
N SER A 7 -16.36 -35.61 -12.52
CA SER A 7 -16.12 -36.12 -13.88
C SER A 7 -14.98 -35.39 -14.60
N PHE A 8 -14.64 -34.16 -14.21
CA PHE A 8 -13.66 -33.34 -14.92
C PHE A 8 -12.22 -33.60 -14.44
N LEU A 9 -12.05 -34.02 -13.19
CA LEU A 9 -10.72 -34.29 -12.61
C LEU A 9 -10.15 -35.67 -12.99
N LYS A 10 -10.91 -36.52 -13.68
CA LYS A 10 -10.49 -37.88 -14.05
C LYS A 10 -9.88 -38.01 -15.45
N GLU A 11 -9.97 -36.98 -16.30
CA GLU A 11 -9.39 -37.03 -17.66
C GLU A 11 -7.96 -36.50 -17.77
N HIS A 12 -7.44 -35.77 -16.77
CA HIS A 12 -6.16 -35.06 -16.93
C HIS A 12 -4.97 -35.58 -16.10
N TYR A 13 -5.14 -36.62 -15.27
CA TYR A 13 -4.01 -37.22 -14.53
C TYR A 13 -4.06 -38.75 -14.60
N SER A 14 -3.49 -39.31 -15.66
CA SER A 14 -3.10 -40.72 -15.72
C SER A 14 -1.60 -40.83 -15.42
N LEU A 15 -1.27 -41.31 -14.23
CA LEU A 15 0.06 -41.76 -13.86
C LEU A 15 0.31 -43.11 -14.53
N THR A 16 1.29 -43.17 -15.43
CA THR A 16 1.94 -44.44 -15.79
C THR A 16 3.43 -44.33 -15.53
N SER A 17 3.88 -45.16 -14.59
CA SER A 17 5.29 -45.43 -14.29
C SER A 17 5.88 -46.24 -15.43
N ASN A 18 6.98 -45.76 -16.03
CA ASN A 18 7.94 -46.62 -16.72
C ASN A 18 9.35 -46.08 -16.50
N SER A 19 10.15 -46.88 -15.80
CA SER A 19 11.56 -46.67 -15.51
C SER A 19 12.41 -47.04 -16.72
N VAL A 20 13.19 -46.07 -17.23
CA VAL A 20 14.33 -46.34 -18.11
C VAL A 20 15.54 -45.61 -17.52
N THR A 21 16.51 -46.39 -17.04
CA THR A 21 17.80 -45.93 -16.52
C THR A 21 18.76 -45.59 -17.65
N THR A 22 19.18 -44.33 -17.72
CA THR A 22 20.40 -43.89 -18.41
C THR A 22 21.38 -43.28 -17.39
N PRO A 23 22.70 -43.47 -17.56
CA PRO A 23 23.69 -42.98 -16.60
C PRO A 23 23.91 -41.48 -16.76
N ILE A 24 23.69 -40.72 -15.69
CA ILE A 24 23.91 -39.28 -15.60
C ILE A 24 25.39 -39.02 -15.29
N ALA A 25 26.07 -38.25 -16.15
CA ALA A 25 27.41 -37.70 -15.90
C ALA A 25 27.39 -36.71 -14.72
N PRO A 26 28.47 -36.57 -13.94
CA PRO A 26 28.48 -35.68 -12.77
C PRO A 26 28.36 -34.21 -13.20
N SER A 27 27.23 -33.58 -12.87
CA SER A 27 27.03 -32.13 -13.00
C SER A 27 27.89 -31.35 -11.99
N PRO A 28 28.33 -30.12 -12.34
CA PRO A 28 29.25 -29.34 -11.52
C PRO A 28 28.58 -28.89 -10.21
N LYS A 29 29.37 -28.84 -9.13
CA LYS A 29 28.93 -28.43 -7.79
C LYS A 29 28.29 -27.02 -7.84
N VAL A 30 26.97 -26.95 -7.71
CA VAL A 30 26.24 -25.69 -7.50
C VAL A 30 26.59 -25.17 -6.10
N LYS A 31 27.17 -23.98 -6.07
CA LYS A 31 27.49 -23.25 -4.83
C LYS A 31 26.17 -22.77 -4.23
N VAL A 32 25.78 -23.32 -3.09
CA VAL A 32 24.64 -22.83 -2.30
C VAL A 32 24.82 -21.32 -2.02
N PRO A 33 23.80 -20.47 -2.25
CA PRO A 33 23.90 -19.07 -1.87
C PRO A 33 23.97 -18.99 -0.35
N GLY A 34 24.92 -18.19 0.15
CA GLY A 34 24.99 -17.85 1.57
C GLY A 34 23.72 -17.10 2.03
N PRO A 35 23.55 -16.94 3.36
CA PRO A 35 22.42 -16.22 3.92
C PRO A 35 22.28 -14.83 3.27
N PRO A 36 21.04 -14.31 3.10
CA PRO A 36 20.82 -13.08 2.38
C PRO A 36 21.69 -11.97 2.95
N ALA A 37 22.42 -11.29 2.05
CA ALA A 37 23.22 -10.13 2.38
C ALA A 37 22.33 -9.14 3.15
N LYS A 38 22.84 -8.64 4.28
CA LYS A 38 22.17 -7.62 5.08
C LYS A 38 21.76 -6.48 4.16
N VAL A 39 20.45 -6.23 4.07
CA VAL A 39 19.87 -5.08 3.39
C VAL A 39 20.63 -3.84 3.89
N PRO A 40 21.21 -3.02 2.99
CA PRO A 40 21.93 -1.83 3.41
C PRO A 40 20.94 -0.94 4.19
N LYS A 41 21.33 -0.54 5.39
CA LYS A 41 20.57 0.42 6.20
C LYS A 41 20.51 1.71 5.39
N SER A 42 19.36 2.00 4.76
CA SER A 42 19.11 3.29 4.14
C SER A 42 19.30 4.36 5.23
N ASN A 43 20.01 5.42 4.89
CA ASN A 43 20.20 6.58 5.77
C ASN A 43 18.86 7.32 5.90
N MET A 44 17.94 6.78 6.71
CA MET A 44 16.64 7.37 6.98
C MET A 44 16.83 8.69 7.75
N VAL A 45 16.54 9.80 7.08
CA VAL A 45 16.61 11.14 7.68
C VAL A 45 15.50 11.25 8.73
N THR A 46 15.88 11.29 10.01
CA THR A 46 14.96 11.27 11.16
C THR A 46 14.40 12.67 11.44
N THR A 47 13.63 13.23 10.50
CA THR A 47 12.90 14.47 10.76
C THR A 47 11.53 14.13 11.34
N THR A 48 11.27 14.51 12.59
CA THR A 48 9.97 14.28 13.25
C THR A 48 8.97 15.35 12.80
N ILE A 49 7.85 14.92 12.22
CA ILE A 49 6.73 15.80 11.86
C ILE A 49 5.76 15.88 13.05
N GLN A 50 5.27 17.08 13.35
CA GLN A 50 4.23 17.28 14.37
C GLN A 50 2.84 17.21 13.72
N LEU A 51 2.02 16.26 14.17
CA LEU A 51 0.64 16.10 13.73
C LEU A 51 -0.28 17.03 14.51
N THR A 52 -1.25 17.62 13.82
CA THR A 52 -2.38 18.29 14.48
C THR A 52 -3.29 17.28 15.17
N SER A 53 -4.15 17.72 16.08
CA SER A 53 -5.09 16.82 16.77
C SER A 53 -5.98 16.02 15.80
N LYS A 54 -6.39 16.64 14.69
CA LYS A 54 -7.19 15.99 13.64
C LYS A 54 -6.39 14.95 12.86
N GLU A 55 -5.15 15.26 12.52
CA GLU A 55 -4.25 14.32 11.85
C GLU A 55 -3.90 13.14 12.75
N GLN A 56 -3.66 13.36 14.05
CA GLN A 56 -3.43 12.29 15.00
C GLN A 56 -4.67 11.39 15.14
N GLN A 57 -5.86 11.98 15.19
CA GLN A 57 -7.14 11.25 15.20
C GLN A 57 -7.33 10.41 13.94
N LEU A 58 -7.06 10.99 12.77
CA LEU A 58 -7.08 10.30 11.48
C LEU A 58 -6.08 9.15 11.45
N ARG A 59 -4.84 9.39 11.88
CA ARG A 59 -3.79 8.37 11.94
C ARG A 59 -4.23 7.18 12.78
N HIS A 60 -4.76 7.40 13.98
CA HIS A 60 -5.25 6.32 14.83
C HIS A 60 -6.36 5.52 14.15
N LEU A 61 -7.33 6.20 13.51
CA LEU A 61 -8.39 5.54 12.75
C LEU A 61 -7.82 4.66 11.64
N LEU A 62 -6.90 5.19 10.83
CA LEU A 62 -6.29 4.47 9.73
C LEU A 62 -5.51 3.23 10.21
N LEU A 63 -4.77 3.34 11.32
CA LEU A 63 -4.04 2.22 11.91
C LEU A 63 -4.96 1.13 12.45
N ASP A 64 -6.07 1.52 13.08
CA ASP A 64 -7.06 0.56 13.58
C ASP A 64 -7.79 -0.15 12.43
N VAL A 65 -8.09 0.55 11.33
CA VAL A 65 -8.64 -0.05 10.10
C VAL A 65 -7.63 -1.03 9.49
N ALA A 66 -6.35 -0.64 9.37
CA ALA A 66 -5.30 -1.52 8.87
C ALA A 66 -5.20 -2.80 9.71
N LYS A 67 -5.25 -2.65 11.04
CA LYS A 67 -5.24 -3.79 11.97
C LYS A 67 -6.46 -4.70 11.79
N ASP A 68 -7.66 -4.14 11.64
CA ASP A 68 -8.88 -4.93 11.39
C ASP A 68 -8.79 -5.72 10.07
N ILE A 69 -8.22 -5.11 9.03
CA ILE A 69 -7.95 -5.76 7.75
C ILE A 69 -6.96 -6.92 7.92
N ASP A 70 -5.85 -6.67 8.61
CA ASP A 70 -4.81 -7.68 8.87
C ASP A 70 -5.37 -8.86 9.69
N GLU A 71 -6.16 -8.59 10.73
CA GLU A 71 -6.80 -9.61 11.57
C GLU A 71 -7.87 -10.41 10.80
N SER A 72 -8.53 -9.78 9.82
CA SER A 72 -9.51 -10.46 8.96
C SER A 72 -8.89 -11.35 7.88
N GLY A 73 -7.57 -11.28 7.67
CA GLY A 73 -6.86 -12.06 6.64
C GLY A 73 -7.22 -11.68 5.20
N LYS A 74 -7.75 -10.47 4.98
CA LYS A 74 -8.12 -9.95 3.65
C LYS A 74 -6.92 -9.48 2.82
N ALA A 75 -5.80 -9.16 3.47
CA ALA A 75 -4.58 -8.71 2.81
C ALA A 75 -3.57 -9.85 2.64
N PRO A 76 -2.78 -9.87 1.54
CA PRO A 76 -1.76 -10.89 1.31
C PRO A 76 -0.54 -10.76 2.25
N GLU A 77 -0.32 -9.57 2.80
CA GLU A 77 0.74 -9.24 3.75
C GLU A 77 0.25 -8.12 4.70
N PRO A 78 0.92 -7.89 5.84
CA PRO A 78 0.53 -6.85 6.78
C PRO A 78 0.46 -5.45 6.15
N ILE A 79 -0.61 -4.72 6.46
CA ILE A 79 -0.87 -3.39 5.89
C ILE A 79 0.05 -2.34 6.54
N VAL A 80 0.93 -1.77 5.72
CA VAL A 80 1.79 -0.65 6.07
C VAL A 80 1.28 0.61 5.39
N LEU A 81 0.79 1.55 6.20
CA LEU A 81 0.24 2.82 5.74
C LEU A 81 1.28 3.92 5.82
N ARG A 82 1.32 4.74 4.77
CA ARG A 82 2.15 5.94 4.71
C ARG A 82 1.34 7.12 4.21
N TRP A 83 1.58 8.31 4.76
CA TRP A 83 1.21 9.53 4.05
C TRP A 83 2.31 9.91 3.08
N ALA A 84 1.97 10.26 1.85
CA ALA A 84 2.94 10.44 0.78
C ALA A 84 2.91 11.86 0.20
N GLY A 85 3.98 12.22 -0.50
CA GLY A 85 3.99 13.33 -1.44
C GLY A 85 3.85 14.71 -0.81
N GLY A 86 2.90 15.49 -1.34
CA GLY A 86 2.77 16.92 -1.07
C GLY A 86 2.58 17.24 0.41
N TRP A 87 1.77 16.43 1.11
CA TRP A 87 1.53 16.62 2.54
C TRP A 87 2.84 16.54 3.36
N VAL A 88 3.70 15.56 3.08
CA VAL A 88 4.96 15.35 3.83
C VAL A 88 5.90 16.54 3.62
N ARG A 89 6.04 16.99 2.36
CA ARG A 89 6.79 18.20 2.02
C ARG A 89 6.24 19.42 2.74
N ASP A 90 4.94 19.66 2.64
CA ASP A 90 4.31 20.86 3.18
C ASP A 90 4.49 20.92 4.70
N LYS A 91 4.36 19.77 5.38
CA LYS A 91 4.67 19.68 6.82
C LYS A 91 6.12 19.98 7.16
N LEU A 92 7.07 19.50 6.36
CA LEU A 92 8.49 19.82 6.54
C LEU A 92 8.78 21.31 6.33
N LEU A 93 8.00 21.98 5.48
CA LEU A 93 8.06 23.42 5.22
C LEU A 93 7.16 24.25 6.16
N ASN A 94 6.50 23.61 7.14
CA ASN A 94 5.57 24.24 8.08
C ASN A 94 4.37 24.93 7.37
N ILE A 95 3.96 24.39 6.23
CA ILE A 95 2.78 24.76 5.44
C ILE A 95 1.63 23.83 5.83
N GLN A 96 0.42 24.37 5.93
CA GLN A 96 -0.79 23.59 6.18
C GLN A 96 -1.26 22.92 4.88
N SER A 97 -1.50 21.62 4.94
CA SER A 97 -2.11 20.85 3.83
C SER A 97 -3.32 20.08 4.36
N HIS A 98 -4.36 20.01 3.54
CA HIS A 98 -5.61 19.30 3.86
C HIS A 98 -5.79 18.05 2.98
N ASP A 99 -4.98 17.91 1.93
CA ASP A 99 -4.98 16.79 0.99
C ASP A 99 -3.89 15.80 1.40
N ILE A 100 -4.30 14.57 1.70
CA ILE A 100 -3.42 13.51 2.21
C ILE A 100 -3.49 12.30 1.29
N ASP A 101 -2.39 12.02 0.59
CA ASP A 101 -2.21 10.77 -0.15
C ASP A 101 -1.87 9.65 0.84
N VAL A 102 -2.77 8.69 1.02
CA VAL A 102 -2.57 7.52 1.86
C VAL A 102 -2.09 6.35 0.99
N ALA A 103 -0.78 6.09 1.03
CA ALA A 103 -0.16 5.00 0.30
C ALA A 103 -0.26 3.67 1.07
N ILE A 104 -0.73 2.64 0.36
CA ILE A 104 -0.98 1.29 0.89
C ILE A 104 -0.12 0.29 0.12
N ASN A 105 0.56 -0.62 0.83
CA ASN A 105 1.44 -1.62 0.22
C ASN A 105 0.70 -2.83 -0.38
N ALA A 106 -0.28 -3.37 0.34
CA ALA A 106 -0.78 -4.71 0.07
C ALA A 106 -2.14 -4.75 -0.67
N MET A 107 -2.76 -3.61 -0.93
CA MET A 107 -4.06 -3.52 -1.62
C MET A 107 -4.27 -2.17 -2.30
N THR A 108 -5.25 -2.11 -3.20
CA THR A 108 -5.66 -0.86 -3.86
C THR A 108 -6.53 0.01 -2.93
N GLY A 109 -6.74 1.28 -3.33
CA GLY A 109 -7.45 2.24 -2.49
C GLY A 109 -8.92 1.91 -2.29
N VAL A 110 -9.58 1.31 -3.28
CA VAL A 110 -11.02 0.98 -3.22
C VAL A 110 -11.35 -0.08 -2.16
N PRO A 111 -10.69 -1.26 -2.11
CA PRO A 111 -10.88 -2.23 -1.04
C PRO A 111 -10.60 -1.67 0.35
N PHE A 112 -9.56 -0.84 0.49
CA PHE A 112 -9.23 -0.21 1.76
C PHE A 112 -10.31 0.79 2.18
N ALA A 113 -10.77 1.64 1.27
CA ALA A 113 -11.85 2.58 1.54
C ALA A 113 -13.14 1.87 1.94
N GLN A 114 -13.47 0.73 1.32
CA GLN A 114 -14.63 -0.07 1.72
C GLN A 114 -14.46 -0.64 3.13
N ALA A 115 -13.29 -1.22 3.44
CA ALA A 115 -13.01 -1.71 4.79
C ALA A 115 -13.06 -0.59 5.84
N MET A 116 -12.60 0.61 5.49
CA MET A 116 -12.73 1.79 6.32
C MET A 116 -14.19 2.17 6.57
N CYS A 117 -15.05 2.15 5.53
CA CYS A 117 -16.50 2.35 5.69
C CYS A 117 -17.09 1.34 6.68
N ASP A 118 -16.85 0.05 6.44
CA ASP A 118 -17.37 -1.05 7.27
C ASP A 118 -16.90 -0.93 8.72
N TYR A 119 -15.66 -0.48 8.94
CA TYR A 119 -15.12 -0.22 10.28
C TYR A 119 -15.81 0.98 10.95
N CYS A 120 -15.99 2.08 10.21
CA CYS A 120 -16.60 3.31 10.74
C CYS A 120 -18.09 3.18 11.04
N GLU A 121 -18.79 2.20 10.46
CA GLU A 121 -20.19 1.88 10.78
C GLU A 121 -20.34 1.20 12.15
N ARG A 122 -19.25 0.70 12.73
CA ARG A 122 -19.30 0.02 14.03
C ARG A 122 -19.44 1.03 15.18
N PRO A 123 -20.41 0.87 16.11
CA PRO A 123 -20.60 1.81 17.22
C PRO A 123 -19.36 2.01 18.10
N GLU A 124 -18.55 0.96 18.28
CA GLU A 124 -17.29 1.01 19.01
C GLU A 124 -16.25 1.89 18.33
N ALA A 125 -16.13 1.82 16.99
CA ALA A 125 -15.21 2.63 16.21
C ALA A 125 -15.62 4.10 16.23
N MET A 126 -16.92 4.38 16.08
CA MET A 126 -17.46 5.73 16.15
C MET A 126 -17.14 6.41 17.48
N SER A 127 -17.33 5.68 18.57
CA SER A 127 -17.08 6.20 19.93
C SER A 127 -15.58 6.39 20.17
N LYS A 128 -14.75 5.42 19.74
CA LYS A 128 -13.30 5.45 19.92
C LYS A 128 -12.62 6.59 19.17
N HIS A 129 -13.05 6.82 17.93
CA HIS A 129 -12.44 7.83 17.04
C HIS A 129 -13.26 9.12 16.95
N ASN A 130 -14.30 9.30 17.77
CA ASN A 130 -15.17 10.47 17.74
C ASN A 130 -15.67 10.81 16.32
N ILE A 131 -16.15 9.79 15.60
CA ILE A 131 -16.61 9.90 14.21
C ILE A 131 -18.00 10.54 14.19
N GLY A 132 -18.14 11.64 13.46
CA GLY A 132 -19.41 12.35 13.35
C GLY A 132 -20.30 11.82 12.21
N PRO A 133 -21.61 12.16 12.21
CA PRO A 133 -22.51 11.82 11.11
C PRO A 133 -22.08 12.37 9.74
N ALA A 134 -21.39 13.53 9.73
CA ALA A 134 -20.87 14.14 8.51
C ALA A 134 -19.74 13.32 7.88
N ASP A 135 -18.88 12.73 8.71
CA ASP A 135 -17.77 11.87 8.26
C ASP A 135 -18.30 10.59 7.62
N ILE A 136 -19.31 9.97 8.26
CA ILE A 136 -19.99 8.77 7.74
C ILE A 136 -20.70 9.05 6.42
N GLY A 137 -21.36 10.21 6.31
CA GLY A 137 -22.03 10.63 5.07
C GLY A 137 -21.07 10.73 3.89
N SER A 138 -19.84 11.19 4.10
CA SER A 138 -18.83 11.23 3.03
C SER A 138 -18.38 9.83 2.61
N LEU A 139 -18.14 8.93 3.56
CA LEU A 139 -17.76 7.54 3.30
C LEU A 139 -18.81 6.83 2.43
N HIS A 140 -20.10 7.00 2.76
CA HIS A 140 -21.22 6.42 2.00
C HIS A 140 -21.32 6.93 0.57
N ASN A 141 -20.96 8.19 0.31
CA ASN A 141 -20.99 8.74 -1.05
C ASN A 141 -19.96 8.10 -1.98
N VAL A 142 -18.79 7.72 -1.43
CA VAL A 142 -17.71 7.04 -2.16
C VAL A 142 -18.15 5.62 -2.53
N ALA A 143 -18.71 4.89 -1.57
CA ALA A 143 -19.23 3.54 -1.79
C ALA A 143 -20.41 3.51 -2.79
N ARG A 144 -21.25 4.55 -2.82
CA ARG A 144 -22.43 4.63 -3.71
C ARG A 144 -22.11 5.06 -5.15
N ASN A 145 -20.95 5.66 -5.41
CA ASN A 145 -20.56 6.08 -6.76
C ASN A 145 -19.23 5.47 -7.23
N PRO A 146 -19.16 4.12 -7.33
CA PRO A 146 -17.94 3.43 -7.72
C PRO A 146 -17.50 3.78 -9.15
N GLU A 147 -18.41 4.20 -10.04
CA GLU A 147 -18.10 4.63 -11.42
C GLU A 147 -17.09 5.79 -11.48
N LYS A 148 -17.09 6.70 -10.48
CA LYS A 148 -16.08 7.77 -10.39
C LYS A 148 -14.69 7.25 -9.97
N SER A 149 -14.62 6.11 -9.28
CA SER A 149 -13.38 5.52 -8.75
C SER A 149 -12.84 4.38 -9.62
N LYS A 150 -13.62 3.91 -10.62
CA LYS A 150 -13.30 2.74 -11.46
C LYS A 150 -12.10 2.90 -12.39
N HIS A 151 -11.64 4.12 -12.65
CA HIS A 151 -10.60 4.37 -13.67
C HIS A 151 -9.21 4.63 -13.11
N LEU A 152 -9.05 4.74 -11.78
CA LEU A 152 -7.76 5.10 -11.19
C LEU A 152 -7.26 4.15 -10.10
N GLU A 153 -8.03 3.12 -9.70
CA GLU A 153 -7.72 2.30 -8.52
C GLU A 153 -7.54 3.09 -7.21
N THR A 154 -7.81 4.40 -7.25
CA THR A 154 -7.76 5.32 -6.12
C THR A 154 -9.16 5.60 -5.59
N ALA A 155 -9.23 5.90 -4.30
CA ALA A 155 -10.48 6.24 -3.63
C ALA A 155 -10.30 7.52 -2.81
N MET A 156 -11.10 8.54 -3.14
CA MET A 156 -11.09 9.80 -2.40
C MET A 156 -12.15 9.79 -1.30
N VAL A 157 -11.77 10.05 -0.06
CA VAL A 157 -12.65 10.07 1.13
C VAL A 157 -12.40 11.35 1.92
N LYS A 158 -13.46 12.03 2.36
CA LYS A 158 -13.34 13.15 3.31
C LYS A 158 -13.58 12.65 4.73
N MET A 159 -12.63 12.90 5.63
CA MET A 159 -12.68 12.45 7.03
C MET A 159 -12.11 13.50 7.97
N PHE A 160 -12.82 13.88 9.03
CA PHE A 160 -12.43 14.92 9.99
C PHE A 160 -12.13 16.29 9.37
N GLY A 161 -12.70 16.53 8.18
CA GLY A 161 -12.45 17.73 7.37
C GLY A 161 -11.15 17.70 6.56
N LEU A 162 -10.47 16.56 6.51
CA LEU A 162 -9.31 16.28 5.65
C LEU A 162 -9.76 15.49 4.42
N ASP A 163 -9.14 15.77 3.27
CA ASP A 163 -9.38 15.07 2.02
C ASP A 163 -8.31 13.98 1.88
N LEU A 164 -8.73 12.72 1.80
CA LEU A 164 -7.86 11.55 1.73
C LEU A 164 -7.93 10.97 0.33
N ASP A 165 -6.78 10.68 -0.27
CA ASP A 165 -6.71 9.90 -1.51
C ASP A 165 -5.95 8.60 -1.24
N PHE A 166 -6.64 7.46 -1.34
CA PHE A 166 -6.02 6.16 -1.13
C PHE A 166 -5.33 5.72 -2.42
N VAL A 167 -4.02 5.56 -2.35
CA VAL A 167 -3.17 5.20 -3.49
C VAL A 167 -2.44 3.88 -3.22
N ASN A 168 -2.28 3.07 -4.26
CA ASN A 168 -1.40 1.91 -4.22
C ASN A 168 0.06 2.33 -4.42
N LEU A 169 0.98 1.60 -3.78
CA LEU A 169 2.39 1.66 -4.15
C LEU A 169 2.58 0.96 -5.51
N ARG A 170 3.14 1.69 -6.46
CA ARG A 170 3.24 1.23 -7.85
C ARG A 170 4.67 0.96 -8.23
N LYS A 171 4.86 -0.19 -8.87
CA LYS A 171 6.02 -0.50 -9.69
C LYS A 171 5.61 -0.41 -11.15
N GLU A 172 6.38 0.34 -11.92
CA GLU A 172 6.18 0.47 -13.36
C GLU A 172 7.27 -0.29 -14.09
N THR A 173 6.88 -1.25 -14.93
CA THR A 173 7.79 -1.94 -15.84
C THR A 173 7.57 -1.42 -17.25
N TYR A 174 8.62 -0.85 -17.84
CA TYR A 174 8.63 -0.37 -19.21
C TYR A 174 9.13 -1.49 -20.15
N THR A 175 8.37 -1.80 -21.20
CA THR A 175 8.84 -2.70 -22.27
C THR A 175 9.40 -1.85 -23.41
N GLU A 176 10.40 -2.37 -24.14
CA GLU A 176 11.03 -1.63 -25.27
C GLU A 176 10.03 -1.24 -26.37
N ASP A 177 8.89 -1.95 -26.46
CA ASP A 177 7.87 -1.77 -27.49
C ASP A 177 6.68 -0.87 -27.09
N SER A 178 6.59 -0.37 -25.85
CA SER A 178 5.43 0.41 -25.38
C SER A 178 5.83 1.57 -24.48
N ARG A 179 5.23 2.74 -24.73
CA ARG A 179 5.33 3.92 -23.82
C ARG A 179 4.38 3.84 -22.62
N ASN A 180 3.46 2.88 -22.60
CA ASN A 180 2.58 2.65 -21.46
C ASN A 180 3.21 1.59 -20.55
N PRO A 181 3.60 1.92 -19.30
CA PRO A 181 4.17 0.95 -18.38
C PRO A 181 3.12 -0.05 -17.91
N GLN A 182 3.55 -1.28 -17.63
CA GLN A 182 2.75 -2.24 -16.87
C GLN A 182 2.87 -1.88 -15.38
N MET A 183 1.71 -1.80 -14.71
CA MET A 183 1.63 -1.44 -13.30
C MET A 183 1.50 -2.69 -12.44
N GLU A 184 2.39 -2.83 -11.46
CA GLU A 184 2.38 -3.89 -10.46
C GLU A 184 2.42 -3.28 -9.05
N PHE A 185 2.05 -4.07 -8.04
CA PHE A 185 2.27 -3.67 -6.65
C PHE A 185 3.78 -3.53 -6.39
N GLY A 186 4.18 -2.34 -5.95
CA GLY A 186 5.56 -2.00 -5.69
C GLY A 186 5.85 -1.74 -4.21
N THR A 187 7.14 -1.67 -3.90
CA THR A 187 7.62 -1.18 -2.60
C THR A 187 7.57 0.34 -2.52
N ALA A 188 7.66 0.91 -1.31
CA ALA A 188 7.69 2.37 -1.12
C ALA A 188 8.91 3.00 -1.82
N GLU A 189 10.04 2.28 -1.88
CA GLU A 189 11.23 2.70 -2.62
C GLU A 189 11.02 2.70 -4.13
N GLU A 190 10.37 1.67 -4.69
CA GLU A 190 10.04 1.64 -6.12
C GLU A 190 9.05 2.75 -6.49
N ASP A 191 8.04 3.01 -5.64
CA ASP A 191 7.10 4.12 -5.81
C ASP A 191 7.79 5.49 -5.69
N ALA A 192 8.78 5.62 -4.80
CA ALA A 192 9.58 6.84 -4.66
C ALA A 192 10.35 7.14 -5.97
N ARG A 193 11.00 6.12 -6.54
CA ARG A 193 11.88 6.25 -7.70
C ARG A 193 11.16 6.56 -9.01
N ARG A 194 9.86 6.26 -9.12
CA ARG A 194 9.04 6.65 -10.29
C ARG A 194 8.54 8.09 -10.24
N ARG A 195 8.65 8.79 -9.11
CA ARG A 195 8.12 10.15 -8.98
C ARG A 195 9.15 11.14 -9.52
N ASP A 196 8.76 11.94 -10.51
CA ASP A 196 9.64 12.89 -11.21
C ASP A 196 10.28 13.94 -10.29
N ALA A 197 9.62 14.30 -9.19
CA ALA A 197 10.14 15.22 -8.18
C ALA A 197 10.41 14.48 -6.86
N THR A 198 11.67 14.48 -6.44
CA THR A 198 12.13 13.78 -5.22
C THR A 198 11.49 14.29 -3.94
N VAL A 199 11.11 15.57 -3.91
CA VAL A 199 10.34 16.15 -2.80
C VAL A 199 8.93 15.56 -2.67
N ASN A 200 8.37 15.05 -3.77
CA ASN A 200 7.08 14.35 -3.76
C ASN A 200 7.26 12.83 -3.56
N ALA A 201 8.51 12.35 -3.44
CA ALA A 201 8.86 10.96 -3.16
C ALA A 201 9.09 10.67 -1.67
N LEU A 202 8.72 11.62 -0.81
CA LEU A 202 8.78 11.47 0.64
C LEU A 202 7.55 10.74 1.16
N PHE A 203 7.78 9.90 2.17
CA PHE A 203 6.74 9.20 2.89
C PHE A 203 6.82 9.50 4.38
N TYR A 204 5.68 9.51 5.05
CA TYR A 204 5.56 9.54 6.50
C TYR A 204 4.89 8.23 6.94
N ASN A 205 5.65 7.36 7.59
CA ASN A 205 5.18 6.07 8.04
C ASN A 205 4.31 6.23 9.29
N LEU A 206 3.04 5.81 9.18
CA LEU A 206 2.07 5.98 10.26
C LEU A 206 2.34 5.05 11.44
N HIS A 207 3.07 3.97 11.25
CA HIS A 207 3.30 2.96 12.29
C HIS A 207 4.38 3.38 13.28
N ASP A 208 5.42 4.09 12.83
CA ASP A 208 6.58 4.44 13.66
C ASP A 208 6.88 5.93 13.76
N ASP A 209 6.04 6.79 13.18
CA ASP A 209 6.16 8.26 13.21
C ASP A 209 7.45 8.79 12.58
N ARG A 210 7.84 8.22 11.44
CA ARG A 210 9.07 8.60 10.75
C ARG A 210 8.84 9.03 9.32
N VAL A 211 9.60 10.04 8.92
CA VAL A 211 9.79 10.39 7.52
C VAL A 211 10.77 9.40 6.89
N GLU A 212 10.35 8.77 5.82
CA GLU A 212 11.14 7.89 4.98
C GLU A 212 11.48 8.65 3.68
N ASP A 213 12.78 8.80 3.42
CA ASP A 213 13.31 9.30 2.16
C ASP A 213 14.13 8.21 1.49
N PHE A 214 13.59 7.66 0.42
CA PHE A 214 14.25 6.62 -0.38
C PHE A 214 15.08 7.20 -1.53
N THR A 215 14.99 8.51 -1.80
CA THR A 215 15.73 9.20 -2.86
C THR A 215 17.03 9.81 -2.35
N GLY A 216 17.11 10.14 -1.05
CA GLY A 216 18.28 10.72 -0.39
C GLY A 216 18.39 12.25 -0.51
N ASP A 217 17.40 12.89 -1.14
CA ASP A 217 17.44 14.31 -1.48
C ASP A 217 17.08 15.24 -0.30
N LEU A 218 16.54 14.73 0.80
CA LEU A 218 16.25 15.56 2.00
C LEU A 218 17.51 16.23 2.57
N GLN A 219 18.70 15.63 2.35
CA GLN A 219 19.95 16.23 2.81
C GLN A 219 20.33 17.49 2.02
N ILE A 220 19.90 17.60 0.76
CA ILE A 220 20.19 18.75 -0.10
C ILE A 220 19.43 19.99 0.39
N TRP A 221 18.23 19.80 0.93
CA TRP A 221 17.36 20.90 1.39
C TRP A 221 17.76 21.48 2.74
N LYS A 222 18.42 20.72 3.62
CA LYS A 222 18.89 21.24 4.92
C LYS A 222 20.14 22.15 4.82
N GLN A 223 20.75 22.27 3.63
CA GLN A 223 21.97 23.05 3.40
C GLN A 223 21.75 24.37 2.63
N LYS A 224 20.51 24.70 2.27
CA LYS A 224 20.15 26.01 1.68
C LYS A 224 19.30 26.81 2.65
#